data_AF-A0AAU1GSH4-F1
#
_entry.id   AF-A0AAU1GSH4-F1
#
_cell.length_a   1.000
_cell.length_b   1.000
_cell.length_c   1.000
_cell.angle_alpha   90.00
_cell.angle_beta   90.00
_cell.angle_gamma   90.00
#
_symmetry.space_group_name_H-M   'P 1'
#
loop_
_entity.id
_entity.type
_entity.pdbx_description
1 polymer ?
#
loop_
_entity_poly.entity_id
_entity_poly.type
_entity_poly.pdbx_seq_one_letter_code
_entity_poly.pdbx_strand_id
1 'polypeptide(L)'
;MEWPIAEVARMSGVTARTLRHYDEVGVLSPARIGAGGYHYYGEPELLRLQQILVLRALGLGLPEIGRILTEQIDEVEALRGHHRRLLAERDRLDALAGTVSRTIAELEQSGKDGRPMTINRPENLFEGVQPSQYEENMRDFPALAEEVGRRAATMTQGDADAGHRERTAQMIRLAELMAEGHRADAEPVRAEIDAQYRALAQLRAVSAEEYRAIGRSCVDNEVWRAAYEAIAPGLAAYQRDAIEAYTASGLS
;
A
#
# COMPACT_ATOMS: atom_id res chain seq x y z
N MET A 1 -1.23 -33.06 -19.38
CA MET A 1 -1.54 -32.55 -20.74
C MET A 1 -0.81 -31.22 -20.89
N GLU A 2 -0.38 -30.84 -22.09
CA GLU A 2 0.32 -29.57 -22.34
C GLU A 2 -0.44 -28.73 -23.37
N TRP A 3 -0.44 -27.42 -23.19
CA TRP A 3 -1.14 -26.48 -24.05
C TRP A 3 -0.16 -25.47 -24.66
N PRO A 4 -0.24 -25.19 -25.97
CA PRO A 4 0.57 -24.16 -26.61
C PRO A 4 0.16 -22.75 -26.14
N ILE A 5 1.11 -21.82 -26.12
CA ILE A 5 0.90 -20.43 -25.66
C ILE A 5 -0.34 -19.74 -26.27
N ALA A 6 -0.67 -20.03 -27.52
CA ALA A 6 -1.85 -19.47 -28.19
C ALA A 6 -3.16 -19.96 -27.57
N GLU A 7 -3.22 -21.22 -27.17
CA GLU A 7 -4.38 -21.80 -26.51
C GLU A 7 -4.50 -21.28 -25.08
N VAL A 8 -3.40 -21.18 -24.34
CA VAL A 8 -3.37 -20.59 -23.00
C VAL A 8 -3.82 -19.14 -23.02
N ALA A 9 -3.32 -18.34 -23.96
CA ALA A 9 -3.75 -16.95 -24.17
C ALA A 9 -5.27 -16.85 -24.42
N ARG A 10 -5.80 -17.73 -25.26
CA ARG A 10 -7.24 -17.78 -25.55
C ARG A 10 -8.08 -18.13 -24.32
N MET A 11 -7.67 -19.11 -23.52
CA MET A 11 -8.42 -19.57 -22.34
C MET A 11 -8.37 -18.57 -21.18
N SER A 12 -7.21 -17.94 -20.97
CA SER A 12 -6.98 -17.04 -19.85
C SER A 12 -7.34 -15.58 -20.13
N GLY A 13 -7.52 -15.21 -21.41
CA GLY A 13 -7.83 -13.85 -21.83
C GLY A 13 -6.62 -12.91 -21.87
N VAL A 14 -5.42 -13.37 -21.51
CA VAL A 14 -4.19 -12.57 -21.68
C VAL A 14 -3.55 -12.78 -23.05
N THR A 15 -2.74 -11.82 -23.49
CA THR A 15 -2.06 -11.94 -24.77
C THR A 15 -0.85 -12.90 -24.69
N ALA A 16 -0.50 -13.52 -25.81
CA ALA A 16 0.75 -14.31 -25.90
C ALA A 16 2.00 -13.47 -25.60
N ARG A 17 1.95 -12.14 -25.84
CA ARG A 17 3.01 -11.20 -25.43
C ARG A 17 3.10 -11.11 -23.91
N THR A 18 1.97 -11.04 -23.21
CA THR A 18 1.92 -11.02 -21.75
C THR A 18 2.51 -12.31 -21.16
N LEU A 19 2.18 -13.47 -21.72
CA LEU A 19 2.73 -14.75 -21.26
C LEU A 19 4.25 -14.85 -21.47
N ARG A 20 4.78 -14.33 -22.59
CA ARG A 20 6.23 -14.21 -22.78
C ARG A 20 6.88 -13.24 -21.81
N HIS A 21 6.22 -12.11 -21.54
CA HIS A 21 6.71 -11.16 -20.55
C HIS A 21 6.76 -11.78 -19.15
N TYR A 22 5.77 -12.61 -18.77
CA TYR A 22 5.78 -13.30 -17.49
C TYR A 22 6.91 -14.32 -17.36
N ASP A 23 7.29 -14.96 -18.46
CA ASP A 23 8.47 -15.82 -18.53
C ASP A 23 9.77 -15.00 -18.42
N GLU A 24 9.88 -13.89 -19.16
CA GLU A 24 11.03 -12.98 -19.13
C GLU A 24 11.32 -12.43 -17.72
N VAL A 25 10.27 -12.11 -16.95
CA VAL A 25 10.40 -11.63 -15.56
C VAL A 25 10.40 -12.77 -14.52
N GLY A 26 10.33 -14.03 -14.96
CA GLY A 26 10.45 -15.22 -14.11
C GLY A 26 9.25 -15.51 -13.21
N VAL A 27 8.10 -14.86 -13.42
CA VAL A 27 6.90 -15.10 -12.60
C VAL A 27 6.12 -16.32 -13.07
N LEU A 28 6.19 -16.64 -14.37
CA LEU A 28 5.60 -17.83 -14.97
C LEU A 28 6.45 -18.32 -16.15
N SER A 29 7.17 -19.41 -15.96
CA SER A 29 7.90 -20.07 -17.04
C SER A 29 7.08 -21.19 -17.69
N PRO A 30 7.27 -21.45 -19.00
CA PRO A 30 6.62 -22.57 -19.67
C PRO A 30 7.18 -23.90 -19.15
N ALA A 31 6.34 -24.94 -19.15
CA ALA A 31 6.75 -26.30 -18.84
C ALA A 31 7.87 -26.78 -19.78
N ARG A 32 7.78 -26.41 -21.05
CA ARG A 32 8.87 -26.59 -22.02
C ARG A 32 8.80 -25.62 -23.19
N ILE A 33 9.93 -25.50 -23.88
CA ILE A 33 10.05 -24.86 -25.17
C ILE A 33 10.24 -25.94 -26.24
N GLY A 34 9.30 -26.06 -27.17
CA GLY A 34 9.34 -27.03 -28.26
C GLY A 34 10.24 -26.62 -29.42
N ALA A 35 10.40 -27.54 -30.38
CA ALA A 35 11.14 -27.27 -31.61
C ALA A 35 10.54 -26.05 -32.35
N GLY A 36 11.37 -25.08 -32.72
CA GLY A 36 10.94 -23.82 -33.30
C GLY A 36 10.61 -22.71 -32.30
N GLY A 37 10.87 -22.89 -31.00
CA GLY A 37 10.72 -21.83 -29.99
C GLY A 37 9.30 -21.66 -29.44
N TYR A 38 8.41 -22.63 -29.69
CA TYR A 38 7.04 -22.57 -29.18
C TYR A 38 6.96 -22.92 -27.70
N HIS A 39 6.36 -22.05 -26.89
CA HIS A 39 6.15 -22.27 -25.46
C HIS A 39 4.93 -23.15 -25.20
N TYR A 40 5.08 -24.13 -24.30
CA TYR A 40 4.03 -25.03 -23.85
C TYR A 40 3.90 -24.95 -22.33
N TYR A 41 2.66 -24.97 -21.85
CA TYR A 41 2.33 -24.86 -20.43
C TYR A 41 1.59 -26.13 -20.01
N GLY A 42 1.97 -26.69 -18.86
CA GLY A 42 1.29 -27.81 -18.24
C GLY A 42 0.27 -27.33 -17.21
N GLU A 43 -0.31 -28.29 -16.51
CA GLU A 43 -1.30 -28.03 -15.47
C GLU A 43 -0.76 -27.17 -14.30
N PRO A 44 0.47 -27.38 -13.78
CA PRO A 44 1.03 -26.52 -12.74
C PRO A 44 1.18 -25.07 -13.19
N GLU A 45 1.58 -24.85 -14.45
CA GLU A 45 1.71 -23.50 -14.99
C GLU A 45 0.36 -22.82 -15.18
N LEU A 46 -0.69 -23.57 -15.50
CA LEU A 46 -2.05 -23.01 -15.58
C LEU A 46 -2.58 -22.59 -14.20
N LEU A 47 -2.34 -23.38 -13.16
CA LEU A 47 -2.68 -23.04 -11.78
C LEU A 47 -1.91 -21.79 -11.33
N ARG A 48 -0.61 -21.75 -11.60
CA ARG A 48 0.23 -20.57 -11.32
C ARG A 48 -0.25 -19.34 -12.08
N LEU A 49 -0.61 -19.49 -13.37
CA LEU A 49 -1.18 -18.41 -14.17
C LEU A 49 -2.49 -17.89 -13.55
N GLN A 50 -3.39 -18.78 -13.12
CA GLN A 50 -4.64 -18.38 -12.47
C GLN A 50 -4.38 -17.55 -11.20
N GLN A 51 -3.42 -17.96 -10.35
CA GLN A 51 -3.03 -17.20 -9.17
C GLN A 51 -2.46 -15.81 -9.53
N ILE A 52 -1.59 -15.74 -10.54
CA ILE A 52 -1.04 -14.47 -11.05
C ILE A 52 -2.18 -13.54 -11.49
N LEU A 53 -3.15 -14.05 -12.26
CA LEU A 53 -4.24 -13.23 -12.79
C LEU A 53 -5.18 -12.73 -11.69
N VAL A 54 -5.48 -13.54 -10.68
CA VAL A 54 -6.25 -13.11 -9.51
C VAL A 54 -5.54 -11.98 -8.77
N LEU A 55 -4.23 -12.13 -8.51
CA LEU A 55 -3.46 -11.10 -7.82
C LEU A 55 -3.30 -9.82 -8.67
N ARG A 56 -3.15 -9.95 -9.99
CA ARG A 56 -3.15 -8.79 -10.90
C ARG A 56 -4.49 -8.07 -10.89
N ALA A 57 -5.61 -8.80 -10.81
CA ALA A 57 -6.95 -8.22 -10.71
C ALA A 57 -7.17 -7.48 -9.37
N LEU A 58 -6.45 -7.89 -8.32
CA LEU A 58 -6.39 -7.19 -7.03
C LEU A 58 -5.43 -5.99 -7.02
N GLY A 59 -4.80 -5.66 -8.15
CA GLY A 59 -3.95 -4.48 -8.32
C GLY A 59 -2.46 -4.68 -8.06
N LEU A 60 -2.02 -5.89 -7.66
CA LEU A 60 -0.62 -6.13 -7.30
C LEU A 60 0.33 -6.06 -8.51
N GLY A 61 1.54 -5.56 -8.28
CA GLY A 61 2.63 -5.59 -9.25
C GLY A 61 3.21 -6.99 -9.48
N LEU A 62 3.76 -7.27 -10.67
CA LEU A 62 4.41 -8.55 -10.97
C LEU A 62 5.56 -8.93 -10.01
N PRO A 63 6.41 -7.98 -9.54
CA PRO A 63 7.46 -8.30 -8.57
C PRO A 63 6.92 -8.82 -7.24
N GLU A 64 5.82 -8.25 -6.75
CA GLU A 64 5.18 -8.71 -5.51
C GLU A 64 4.51 -10.07 -5.69
N ILE A 65 3.82 -10.25 -6.81
CA ILE A 65 3.22 -11.54 -7.18
C ILE A 65 4.30 -12.63 -7.21
N GLY A 66 5.46 -12.37 -7.80
CA GLY A 66 6.60 -13.29 -7.82
C GLY A 66 7.03 -13.74 -6.41
N ARG A 67 7.20 -12.80 -5.48
CA ARG A 67 7.55 -13.11 -4.08
C ARG A 67 6.47 -13.96 -3.40
N ILE A 68 5.22 -13.52 -3.48
CA ILE A 68 4.07 -14.23 -2.90
C ILE A 68 4.01 -15.69 -3.37
N LEU A 69 4.24 -15.93 -4.67
CA LEU A 69 4.16 -17.26 -5.26
C LEU A 69 5.41 -18.13 -5.06
N THR A 70 6.52 -17.56 -4.59
CA THR A 70 7.75 -18.30 -4.27
C THR A 70 7.82 -18.67 -2.79
N GLU A 71 7.21 -17.87 -1.91
CA GLU A 71 7.17 -18.10 -0.46
C GLU A 71 6.06 -19.09 -0.03
N GLN A 72 5.18 -19.49 -0.95
CA GLN A 72 4.09 -20.41 -0.67
C GLN A 72 4.57 -21.87 -0.60
N ILE A 73 4.50 -22.44 0.60
CA ILE A 73 4.81 -23.85 0.87
C ILE A 73 3.56 -24.73 0.70
N ASP A 74 2.36 -24.16 0.89
CA ASP A 74 1.05 -24.83 0.77
C ASP A 74 0.12 -24.04 -0.18
N GLU A 75 -0.26 -24.67 -1.29
CA GLU A 75 -1.09 -24.11 -2.35
C GLU A 75 -2.53 -23.80 -1.88
N VAL A 76 -3.06 -24.54 -0.91
CA VAL A 76 -4.42 -24.31 -0.38
C VAL A 76 -4.43 -23.09 0.54
N GLU A 77 -3.41 -22.92 1.39
CA GLU A 77 -3.29 -21.73 2.25
C GLU A 77 -3.07 -20.46 1.43
N ALA A 78 -2.30 -20.54 0.35
CA ALA A 78 -2.16 -19.48 -0.62
C ALA A 78 -3.51 -19.01 -1.19
N LEU A 79 -4.31 -19.95 -1.68
CA LEU A 79 -5.65 -19.70 -2.22
C LEU A 79 -6.60 -19.14 -1.15
N ARG A 80 -6.51 -19.60 0.10
CA ARG A 80 -7.25 -19.00 1.24
C ARG A 80 -6.85 -17.56 1.48
N GLY A 81 -5.55 -17.25 1.39
CA GLY A 81 -5.03 -15.88 1.45
C GLY A 81 -5.57 -15.00 0.32
N HIS A 82 -5.57 -15.50 -0.92
CA HIS A 82 -6.18 -14.81 -2.07
C HIS A 82 -7.67 -14.57 -1.88
N HIS A 83 -8.40 -15.58 -1.40
CA HIS A 83 -9.84 -15.46 -1.15
C HIS A 83 -10.14 -14.39 -0.08
N ARG A 84 -9.36 -14.33 1.01
CA ARG A 84 -9.50 -13.27 2.03
C ARG A 84 -9.26 -11.89 1.43
N ARG A 85 -8.25 -11.72 0.57
CA ARG A 85 -7.98 -10.45 -0.13
C ARG A 85 -9.14 -10.05 -1.06
N LEU A 86 -9.72 -10.99 -1.80
CA LEU A 86 -10.89 -10.75 -2.65
C LEU A 86 -12.12 -10.31 -1.86
N LEU A 87 -12.37 -10.93 -0.70
CA LEU A 87 -13.47 -10.53 0.18
C LEU A 87 -13.27 -9.12 0.74
N ALA A 88 -12.05 -8.79 1.17
CA ALA A 88 -11.70 -7.45 1.63
C ALA A 88 -11.90 -6.39 0.54
N GLU A 89 -11.49 -6.69 -0.70
CA GLU A 89 -11.71 -5.76 -1.83
C GLU A 89 -13.20 -5.62 -2.19
N ARG A 90 -13.98 -6.71 -2.13
CA ARG A 90 -15.45 -6.62 -2.26
C ARG A 90 -16.03 -5.70 -1.19
N ASP A 91 -15.70 -5.92 0.07
CA ASP A 91 -16.24 -5.13 1.19
C ASP A 91 -15.86 -3.64 1.05
N ARG A 92 -14.64 -3.37 0.56
CA ARG A 92 -14.19 -2.01 0.22
C ARG A 92 -15.03 -1.40 -0.91
N LEU A 93 -15.25 -2.12 -2.01
CA LEU A 93 -16.04 -1.65 -3.14
C LEU A 93 -17.50 -1.40 -2.73
N ASP A 94 -18.07 -2.24 -1.87
CA ASP A 94 -19.40 -2.06 -1.31
C ASP A 94 -19.46 -0.78 -0.45
N ALA A 95 -18.45 -0.53 0.39
CA ALA A 95 -18.35 0.69 1.17
C ALA A 95 -18.25 1.94 0.28
N LEU A 96 -17.41 1.90 -0.77
CA LEU A 96 -17.27 2.99 -1.73
C LEU A 96 -18.57 3.26 -2.49
N ALA A 97 -19.26 2.21 -2.94
CA ALA A 97 -20.56 2.32 -3.60
C ALA A 97 -21.61 2.93 -2.65
N GLY A 98 -21.58 2.56 -1.36
CA GLY A 98 -22.40 3.16 -0.32
C GLY A 98 -22.12 4.66 -0.16
N THR A 99 -20.85 5.07 -0.10
CA THR A 99 -20.42 6.47 -0.05
C THR A 99 -20.95 7.28 -1.22
N VAL A 100 -20.79 6.77 -2.45
CA VAL A 100 -21.29 7.44 -3.66
C VAL A 100 -22.82 7.54 -3.62
N SER A 101 -23.52 6.47 -3.23
CA SER A 101 -24.98 6.44 -3.15
C SER A 101 -25.53 7.47 -2.17
N ARG A 102 -24.91 7.61 -0.98
CA ARG A 102 -25.27 8.64 0.01
C ARG A 102 -25.05 10.04 -0.55
N THR A 103 -23.91 10.26 -1.20
CA THR A 103 -23.57 11.55 -1.80
C THR A 103 -24.60 11.95 -2.87
N ILE A 104 -25.01 11.01 -3.72
CA ILE A 104 -26.08 11.24 -4.71
C ILE A 104 -27.38 11.64 -4.03
N ALA A 105 -27.84 10.87 -3.02
CA ALA A 105 -29.09 11.15 -2.32
C ALA A 105 -29.09 12.53 -1.64
N GLU A 106 -27.97 12.91 -1.01
CA GLU A 106 -27.82 14.23 -0.38
C GLU A 106 -27.83 15.36 -1.42
N LEU A 107 -27.16 15.19 -2.56
CA LEU A 107 -27.17 16.17 -3.65
C LEU A 107 -28.57 16.32 -4.26
N GLU A 108 -29.28 15.22 -4.52
CA GLU A 108 -30.65 15.25 -5.04
C GLU A 108 -31.62 15.95 -4.08
N GLN A 109 -31.49 15.70 -2.77
CA GLN A 109 -32.31 16.36 -1.75
C GLN A 109 -32.00 17.86 -1.66
N SER A 110 -30.72 18.24 -1.67
CA SER A 110 -30.28 19.64 -1.64
C SER A 110 -30.80 20.43 -2.85
N GLY A 111 -30.80 19.81 -4.04
CA GLY A 111 -31.33 20.41 -5.27
C GLY A 111 -32.86 20.61 -5.24
N LYS A 112 -33.60 19.71 -4.59
CA LYS A 112 -35.06 19.85 -4.41
C LYS A 112 -35.43 20.96 -3.41
N ASP A 113 -34.65 21.10 -2.34
CA ASP A 113 -34.92 22.05 -1.27
C ASP A 113 -34.33 23.44 -1.52
N GLY A 114 -33.55 23.61 -2.60
CA GLY A 114 -32.86 24.87 -2.94
C GLY A 114 -31.82 25.29 -1.92
N ARG A 115 -31.37 24.36 -1.07
CA ARG A 115 -30.40 24.59 0.01
C ARG A 115 -29.06 23.97 -0.37
N PRO A 116 -27.91 24.59 -0.02
CA PRO A 116 -26.61 23.96 -0.17
C PRO A 116 -26.54 22.64 0.61
N MET A 117 -25.81 21.66 0.07
CA MET A 117 -25.48 20.43 0.79
C MET A 117 -24.73 20.77 2.08
N THR A 118 -25.18 20.22 3.21
CA THR A 118 -24.51 20.34 4.50
C THR A 118 -23.82 19.02 4.83
N ILE A 119 -22.49 19.00 4.78
CA ILE A 119 -21.67 17.83 5.13
C ILE A 119 -21.53 17.78 6.66
N ASN A 120 -22.32 16.93 7.31
CA ASN A 120 -22.30 16.79 8.78
C ASN A 120 -21.21 15.82 9.27
N ARG A 121 -20.75 14.90 8.41
CA ARG A 121 -19.73 13.88 8.70
C ARG A 121 -18.77 13.74 7.51
N PRO A 122 -17.81 14.67 7.34
CA PRO A 122 -16.92 14.69 6.18
C PRO A 122 -16.11 13.40 6.02
N GLU A 123 -15.82 12.69 7.11
CA GLU A 123 -15.17 11.38 7.10
C GLU A 123 -15.92 10.32 6.24
N ASN A 124 -17.25 10.39 6.18
CA ASN A 124 -18.08 9.45 5.43
C ASN A 124 -17.98 9.63 3.91
N LEU A 125 -17.43 10.75 3.43
CA LEU A 125 -17.18 11.00 2.01
C LEU A 125 -15.97 10.22 1.48
N PHE A 126 -15.12 9.73 2.38
CA PHE A 126 -13.87 9.06 2.06
C PHE A 126 -13.86 7.58 2.45
N GLU A 127 -14.98 7.05 2.96
CA GLU A 127 -15.12 5.62 3.29
C GLU A 127 -15.00 4.77 2.00
N GLY A 128 -14.09 3.78 2.02
CA GLY A 128 -13.74 2.96 0.86
C GLY A 128 -12.69 3.58 -0.08
N VAL A 129 -12.37 4.86 0.08
CA VAL A 129 -11.32 5.56 -0.68
C VAL A 129 -9.97 5.33 0.01
N GLN A 130 -9.19 4.36 -0.47
CA GLN A 130 -7.79 4.22 -0.09
C GLN A 130 -6.92 4.96 -1.11
N PRO A 131 -6.04 5.88 -0.68
CA PRO A 131 -4.96 6.36 -1.52
C PRO A 131 -4.13 5.15 -1.99
N SER A 132 -4.11 4.93 -3.28
CA SER A 132 -3.34 3.86 -3.93
C SER A 132 -1.85 4.14 -3.78
N GLN A 133 -1.18 3.68 -2.71
CA GLN A 133 0.28 3.83 -2.64
C GLN A 133 1.03 3.00 -1.57
N TYR A 134 0.51 1.85 -1.12
CA TYR A 134 1.27 1.04 -0.15
C TYR A 134 2.56 0.44 -0.72
N GLU A 135 2.60 0.04 -2.00
CA GLU A 135 3.79 -0.57 -2.63
C GLU A 135 4.89 0.45 -3.00
N GLU A 136 4.52 1.67 -3.41
CA GLU A 136 5.49 2.69 -3.84
C GLU A 136 6.23 3.33 -2.63
N ASN A 137 5.59 3.28 -1.45
CA ASN A 137 6.07 3.89 -0.21
C ASN A 137 7.29 3.19 0.44
N MET A 138 7.71 2.00 0.03
CA MET A 138 8.77 1.27 0.78
C MET A 138 10.03 0.98 -0.03
N ARG A 139 10.22 1.67 -1.16
CA ARG A 139 11.36 1.46 -2.08
C ARG A 139 12.73 1.55 -1.40
N ASP A 140 12.88 2.40 -0.40
CA ASP A 140 14.16 2.67 0.26
C ASP A 140 14.50 1.66 1.38
N PHE A 141 13.55 0.79 1.75
CA PHE A 141 13.73 -0.18 2.85
C PHE A 141 13.23 -1.59 2.47
N PRO A 142 13.89 -2.30 1.54
CA PRO A 142 13.40 -3.57 1.01
C PRO A 142 13.29 -4.70 2.06
N ALA A 143 14.24 -4.79 2.99
CA ALA A 143 14.17 -5.77 4.09
C ALA A 143 13.04 -5.44 5.09
N LEU A 144 12.78 -4.15 5.31
CA LEU A 144 11.67 -3.69 6.14
C LEU A 144 10.32 -3.90 5.45
N ALA A 145 10.26 -3.76 4.12
CA ALA A 145 9.07 -4.02 3.34
C ALA A 145 8.60 -5.48 3.46
N GLU A 146 9.52 -6.43 3.57
CA GLU A 146 9.21 -7.85 3.79
C GLU A 146 8.67 -8.11 5.21
N GLU A 147 9.26 -7.51 6.24
CA GLU A 147 8.78 -7.62 7.63
C GLU A 147 7.41 -6.95 7.82
N VAL A 148 7.26 -5.74 7.28
CA VAL A 148 5.99 -5.00 7.28
C VAL A 148 4.94 -5.74 6.46
N GLY A 149 5.31 -6.33 5.31
CA GLY A 149 4.43 -7.17 4.50
C GLY A 149 3.93 -8.40 5.25
N ARG A 150 4.82 -9.12 5.95
CA ARG A 150 4.46 -10.28 6.79
C ARG A 150 3.52 -9.88 7.93
N ARG A 151 3.74 -8.72 8.55
CA ARG A 151 2.89 -8.23 9.64
C ARG A 151 1.54 -7.71 9.14
N ALA A 152 1.53 -6.96 8.04
CA ALA A 152 0.33 -6.50 7.35
C ALA A 152 -0.55 -7.68 6.91
N ALA A 153 0.04 -8.80 6.50
CA ALA A 153 -0.70 -10.02 6.15
C ALA A 153 -1.46 -10.65 7.34
N THR A 154 -1.10 -10.28 8.58
CA THR A 154 -1.77 -10.72 9.82
C THR A 154 -2.70 -9.67 10.42
N MET A 155 -2.66 -8.43 9.93
CA MET A 155 -3.50 -7.33 10.40
C MET A 155 -4.90 -7.40 9.80
N THR A 156 -5.90 -6.93 10.54
CA THR A 156 -7.21 -6.67 9.95
C THR A 156 -7.16 -5.38 9.14
N GLN A 157 -8.07 -5.23 8.17
CA GLN A 157 -8.22 -3.99 7.42
C GLN A 157 -8.51 -2.79 8.35
N GLY A 158 -9.29 -3.01 9.42
CA GLY A 158 -9.55 -1.99 10.44
C GLY A 158 -8.29 -1.51 11.16
N ASP A 159 -7.35 -2.41 11.46
CA ASP A 159 -6.07 -2.06 12.09
C ASP A 159 -5.17 -1.27 11.14
N ALA A 160 -5.13 -1.65 9.86
CA ALA A 160 -4.36 -0.94 8.84
C ALA A 160 -4.89 0.49 8.63
N ASP A 161 -6.22 0.66 8.59
CA ASP A 161 -6.87 1.95 8.45
C ASP A 161 -6.64 2.84 9.68
N ALA A 162 -6.69 2.26 10.88
CA ALA A 162 -6.38 2.97 12.12
C ALA A 162 -4.93 3.49 12.13
N GLY A 163 -3.97 2.65 11.71
CA GLY A 163 -2.57 3.05 11.60
C GLY A 163 -2.33 4.15 10.55
N HIS A 164 -3.06 4.11 9.42
CA HIS A 164 -2.98 5.19 8.43
C HIS A 164 -3.55 6.51 8.97
N ARG A 165 -4.73 6.47 9.60
CA ARG A 165 -5.34 7.66 10.22
C ARG A 165 -4.44 8.31 11.26
N GLU A 166 -3.81 7.50 12.13
CA GLU A 166 -2.92 8.04 13.15
C GLU A 166 -1.67 8.69 12.55
N ARG A 167 -1.06 8.08 11.52
CA ARG A 167 0.09 8.69 10.81
C ARG A 167 -0.29 10.03 10.19
N THR A 168 -1.44 10.12 9.53
CA THR A 168 -1.92 11.40 8.98
C THR A 168 -2.15 12.43 10.08
N ALA A 169 -2.72 12.02 11.23
CA ALA A 169 -2.92 12.91 12.37
C ALA A 169 -1.60 13.43 12.94
N GLN A 170 -0.55 12.59 13.02
CA GLN A 170 0.80 12.98 13.44
C GLN A 170 1.39 14.04 12.51
N MET A 171 1.24 13.87 11.20
CA MET A 171 1.71 14.84 10.21
C MET A 171 0.97 16.19 10.34
N ILE A 172 -0.33 16.17 10.59
CA ILE A 172 -1.14 17.38 10.80
C ILE A 172 -0.69 18.11 12.07
N ARG A 173 -0.53 17.42 13.20
CA ARG A 173 -0.05 18.02 14.46
C ARG A 173 1.34 18.66 14.27
N LEU A 174 2.21 17.99 13.53
CA LEU A 174 3.53 18.55 13.23
C LEU A 174 3.44 19.79 12.33
N ALA A 175 2.52 19.81 11.36
CA ALA A 175 2.27 20.96 10.50
C ALA A 175 1.71 22.16 11.28
N GLU A 176 0.84 21.92 12.27
CA GLU A 176 0.34 22.96 13.18
C GLU A 176 1.49 23.59 13.98
N LEU A 177 2.37 22.78 14.57
CA LEU A 177 3.55 23.26 15.29
C LEU A 177 4.50 24.06 14.37
N MET A 178 4.67 23.63 13.12
CA MET A 178 5.45 24.36 12.12
C MET A 178 4.81 25.72 11.79
N ALA A 179 3.48 25.76 11.62
CA ALA A 179 2.73 26.98 11.32
C ALA A 179 2.75 27.98 12.49
N GLU A 180 2.81 27.50 13.72
CA GLU A 180 3.01 28.31 14.94
C GLU A 180 4.44 28.85 15.08
N GLY A 181 5.37 28.43 14.20
CA GLY A 181 6.75 28.89 14.17
C GLY A 181 7.64 28.20 15.20
N HIS A 182 7.22 27.05 15.75
CA HIS A 182 8.11 26.24 16.57
C HIS A 182 9.31 25.76 15.74
N ARG A 183 10.48 25.71 16.38
CA ARG A 183 11.68 25.13 15.78
C ARG A 183 11.61 23.61 15.85
N ALA A 184 12.25 22.92 14.91
CA ALA A 184 12.31 21.46 14.86
C ALA A 184 12.89 20.80 16.14
N ASP A 185 13.71 21.53 16.90
CA ASP A 185 14.33 21.10 18.16
C ASP A 185 13.54 21.49 19.42
N ALA A 186 12.40 22.18 19.27
CA ALA A 186 11.57 22.65 20.37
C ALA A 186 10.88 21.50 21.11
N GLU A 187 10.57 21.71 22.39
CA GLU A 187 9.98 20.66 23.25
C GLU A 187 8.64 20.10 22.72
N PRO A 188 7.67 20.91 22.25
CA PRO A 188 6.42 20.38 21.70
C PRO A 188 6.64 19.50 20.47
N VAL A 189 7.63 19.84 19.64
CA VAL A 189 8.00 19.08 18.44
C VAL A 189 8.70 17.78 18.83
N ARG A 190 9.62 17.82 19.79
CA ARG A 190 10.27 16.62 20.32
C ARG A 190 9.26 15.66 20.94
N ALA A 191 8.25 16.16 21.64
CA ALA A 191 7.19 15.32 22.21
C ALA A 191 6.39 14.60 21.13
N GLU A 192 6.06 15.27 20.01
CA GLU A 192 5.39 14.62 18.88
C GLU A 192 6.31 13.58 18.20
N ILE A 193 7.59 13.90 17.97
CA ILE A 193 8.55 12.95 17.38
C ILE A 193 8.80 11.73 18.30
N ASP A 194 8.79 11.93 19.62
CA ASP A 194 8.87 10.86 20.61
C ASP A 194 7.64 9.94 20.54
N ALA A 195 6.44 10.51 20.41
CA ALA A 195 5.22 9.74 20.22
C ALA A 195 5.25 8.91 18.92
N GLN A 196 5.71 9.52 17.82
CA GLN A 196 5.91 8.82 16.54
C GLN A 196 6.92 7.67 16.67
N TYR A 197 8.07 7.92 17.32
CA TYR A 197 9.10 6.92 17.55
C TYR A 197 8.57 5.77 18.40
N ARG A 198 7.86 6.04 19.50
CA ARG A 198 7.27 5.00 20.36
C ARG A 198 6.22 4.17 19.63
N ALA A 199 5.37 4.80 18.83
CA ALA A 199 4.37 4.08 18.02
C ALA A 199 5.07 3.12 17.03
N LEU A 200 6.15 3.57 16.39
CA LEU A 200 6.95 2.73 15.51
C LEU A 200 7.68 1.62 16.28
N ALA A 201 8.21 1.93 17.47
CA ALA A 201 8.92 1.00 18.34
C ALA A 201 8.03 -0.13 18.87
N GLN A 202 6.72 0.12 19.04
CA GLN A 202 5.74 -0.92 19.37
C GLN A 202 5.51 -1.92 18.23
N LEU A 203 5.73 -1.50 16.98
CA LEU A 203 5.62 -2.36 15.82
C LEU A 203 6.89 -3.17 15.62
N ARG A 204 8.07 -2.54 15.75
CA ARG A 204 9.36 -3.22 15.65
C ARG A 204 10.43 -2.47 16.44
N ALA A 205 11.51 -3.16 16.80
CA ALA A 205 12.71 -2.47 17.26
C ALA A 205 13.28 -1.59 16.13
N VAL A 206 13.56 -0.32 16.44
CA VAL A 206 14.16 0.65 15.52
C VAL A 206 15.33 1.32 16.22
N SER A 207 16.51 1.26 15.63
CA SER A 207 17.67 1.98 16.12
C SER A 207 17.61 3.49 15.80
N ALA A 208 18.41 4.30 16.50
CA ALA A 208 18.54 5.72 16.19
C ALA A 208 18.97 5.97 14.74
N GLU A 209 19.85 5.12 14.21
CA GLU A 209 20.35 5.23 12.85
C GLU A 209 19.26 4.94 11.82
N GLU A 210 18.47 3.89 12.04
CA GLU A 210 17.32 3.57 11.20
C GLU A 210 16.26 4.68 11.27
N TYR A 211 15.99 5.24 12.45
CA TYR A 211 15.01 6.31 12.58
C TYR A 211 15.48 7.59 11.86
N ARG A 212 16.78 7.93 11.91
CA ARG A 212 17.36 8.99 11.07
C ARG A 212 17.21 8.70 9.58
N ALA A 213 17.40 7.45 9.17
CA ALA A 213 17.22 7.06 7.76
C ALA A 213 15.76 7.27 7.31
N ILE A 214 14.79 6.90 8.16
CA ILE A 214 13.36 7.17 7.93
C ILE A 214 13.11 8.68 7.78
N GLY A 215 13.71 9.51 8.65
CA GLY A 215 13.62 10.97 8.54
C GLY A 215 14.17 11.52 7.22
N ARG A 216 15.30 10.99 6.72
CA ARG A 216 15.85 11.38 5.41
C ARG A 216 14.90 11.02 4.26
N SER A 217 14.29 9.84 4.31
CA SER A 217 13.32 9.41 3.29
C SER A 217 12.10 10.32 3.19
N CYS A 218 11.73 11.09 4.23
CA CYS A 218 10.67 12.10 4.11
C CYS A 218 10.95 13.12 3.00
N VAL A 219 12.22 13.40 2.69
CA VAL A 219 12.66 14.35 1.66
C VAL A 219 13.11 13.65 0.38
N ASP A 220 13.85 12.55 0.53
CA ASP A 220 14.51 11.87 -0.58
C ASP A 220 13.55 10.96 -1.37
N ASN A 221 12.53 10.41 -0.71
CA ASN A 221 11.50 9.61 -1.35
C ASN A 221 10.40 10.51 -1.93
N GLU A 222 10.23 10.49 -3.25
CA GLU A 222 9.30 11.40 -3.94
C GLU A 222 7.85 11.24 -3.49
N VAL A 223 7.43 10.01 -3.17
CA VAL A 223 6.07 9.70 -2.74
C VAL A 223 5.85 10.20 -1.32
N TRP A 224 6.79 9.95 -0.41
CA TRP A 224 6.68 10.44 0.97
C TRP A 224 6.71 11.96 1.00
N ARG A 225 7.67 12.56 0.28
CA ARG A 225 7.76 14.02 0.16
C ARG A 225 6.44 14.60 -0.33
N ALA A 226 5.85 14.06 -1.40
CA ALA A 226 4.56 14.52 -1.90
C ALA A 226 3.44 14.43 -0.83
N ALA A 227 3.41 13.36 -0.04
CA ALA A 227 2.43 13.20 1.04
C ALA A 227 2.58 14.27 2.14
N TYR A 228 3.81 14.57 2.58
CA TYR A 228 4.07 15.63 3.56
C TYR A 228 3.76 17.02 2.99
N GLU A 229 4.22 17.31 1.77
CA GLU A 229 4.02 18.62 1.12
C GLU A 229 2.55 18.89 0.77
N ALA A 230 1.74 17.85 0.57
CA ALA A 230 0.30 17.99 0.39
C ALA A 230 -0.44 18.47 1.66
N ILE A 231 0.14 18.23 2.85
CA ILE A 231 -0.42 18.69 4.13
C ILE A 231 -0.01 20.14 4.39
N ALA A 232 1.30 20.42 4.32
CA ALA A 232 1.81 21.79 4.45
C ALA A 232 3.14 21.96 3.69
N PRO A 233 3.33 23.07 2.95
CA PRO A 233 4.60 23.34 2.29
C PRO A 233 5.77 23.38 3.28
N GLY A 234 6.84 22.63 3.00
CA GLY A 234 8.04 22.53 3.82
C GLY A 234 7.97 21.47 4.94
N LEU A 235 6.83 20.79 5.10
CA LEU A 235 6.65 19.81 6.17
C LEU A 235 7.59 18.61 6.05
N ALA A 236 7.95 18.20 4.83
CA ALA A 236 8.86 17.08 4.62
C ALA A 236 10.25 17.34 5.23
N ALA A 237 10.78 18.54 4.98
CA ALA A 237 12.05 18.98 5.53
C ALA A 237 11.96 19.17 7.06
N TYR A 238 10.85 19.71 7.54
CA TYR A 238 10.62 19.93 8.96
C TYR A 238 10.56 18.61 9.76
N GLN A 239 9.89 17.58 9.22
CA GLN A 239 9.87 16.22 9.78
C GLN A 239 11.28 15.61 9.85
N ARG A 240 12.07 15.72 8.78
CA ARG A 240 13.46 15.26 8.75
C ARG A 240 14.29 15.93 9.85
N ASP A 241 14.23 17.26 9.92
CA ASP A 241 15.02 18.05 10.86
C ASP A 241 14.64 17.75 12.31
N ALA A 242 13.35 17.53 12.57
CA ALA A 242 12.84 17.17 13.89
C ALA A 242 13.33 15.77 14.34
N ILE A 243 13.31 14.78 13.43
CA ILE A 243 13.89 13.45 13.69
C ILE A 243 15.41 13.54 13.91
N GLU A 244 16.12 14.35 13.13
CA GLU A 244 17.56 14.54 13.27
C GLU A 244 17.90 15.17 14.63
N ALA A 245 17.18 16.22 15.04
CA ALA A 245 17.33 16.85 16.35
C ALA A 245 17.00 15.88 17.52
N TYR A 246 15.91 15.13 17.39
CA TYR A 246 15.49 14.15 18.40
C TYR A 246 16.55 13.06 18.61
N THR A 247 17.03 12.47 17.52
CA THR A 247 18.05 11.41 17.59
C THR A 247 19.42 11.93 18.01
N ALA A 248 19.76 13.19 17.73
CA ALA A 248 20.99 13.83 18.21
C ALA A 248 20.99 14.10 19.72
N SER A 249 19.82 14.24 20.33
CA SER A 249 19.64 14.50 21.77
C SER A 249 19.77 13.25 22.64
N GLY A 250 20.00 12.08 22.02
CA GLY A 250 20.00 10.77 22.67
C GLY A 250 18.57 10.21 22.77
N LEU A 251 18.34 9.02 22.18
CA LEU A 251 17.12 8.26 22.47
C LEU A 251 17.20 7.82 23.93
N SER A 252 16.34 8.35 24.81
CA SER A 252 16.26 7.88 26.19
C SER A 252 15.54 6.54 26.28
#